data_AF-V8D2L6-F1
#
_entry.id   AF-V8D2L6-F1
#
_cell.length_a   1.000
_cell.length_b   1.000
_cell.length_c   1.000
_cell.angle_alpha   90.00
_cell.angle_beta   90.00
_cell.angle_gamma   90.00
#
_symmetry.space_group_name_H-M   'P 1'
#
loop_
_entity.id
_entity.type
_entity.pdbx_description
1 polymer ?
#
loop_
_entity_poly.entity_id
_entity_poly.type
_entity_poly.pdbx_seq_one_letter_code
_entity_poly.pdbx_strand_id
1 'polypeptide(L)' 'VVAQRYLKTSIVITTNRSISEWGEVLGDTTVAAAMLDRLLHRSVVLKLDGDSYRLRDHHARSENHRTAAGTIRRPLQ' A
#
# COMPACT_ATOMS: atom_id res chain seq x y z
N VAL A 1 -0.67 -11.31 19.29
CA VAL A 1 -0.47 -11.91 17.94
C VAL A 1 0.98 -11.93 17.49
N VAL A 2 1.69 -10.80 17.36
CA VAL A 2 3.11 -10.79 16.90
C VAL A 2 4.02 -11.62 17.80
N ALA A 3 3.97 -11.42 19.12
CA ALA A 3 4.78 -12.19 20.07
C ALA A 3 4.46 -13.70 20.08
N GLN A 4 3.22 -14.09 19.78
CA GLN A 4 2.82 -15.50 19.73
C GLN A 4 3.32 -16.21 18.47
N ARG A 5 3.58 -15.48 17.39
CA ARG A 5 4.01 -16.01 16.09
C ARG A 5 5.52 -15.91 15.86
N TYR A 6 6.20 -15.08 16.63
CA TYR A 6 7.65 -14.92 16.57
C TYR A 6 8.38 -16.27 16.67
N LEU A 7 9.21 -16.57 15.68
CA LEU A 7 9.97 -17.82 15.50
C LEU A 7 9.13 -19.11 15.39
N LYS A 8 7.81 -19.00 15.25
CA LYS A 8 6.91 -20.16 15.08
C LYS A 8 6.26 -20.23 13.71
N THR A 9 6.02 -19.09 13.06
CA THR A 9 5.37 -19.03 11.74
C THR A 9 5.68 -17.72 11.02
N SER A 10 5.59 -17.71 9.70
CA SER A 10 5.83 -16.51 8.88
C SER A 10 4.72 -15.47 9.05
N ILE A 11 5.08 -14.19 8.97
CA ILE A 11 4.15 -13.07 9.00
C ILE A 11 4.44 -12.17 7.80
N VAL A 12 3.41 -11.84 7.03
CA VAL A 12 3.46 -10.80 5.99
C VAL A 12 2.64 -9.62 6.47
N ILE A 13 3.24 -8.43 6.43
CA ILE A 13 2.59 -7.17 6.83
C ILE A 13 2.71 -6.19 5.68
N THR A 14 1.60 -5.55 5.33
CA THR A 14 1.54 -4.46 4.36
C THR A 14 1.12 -3.20 5.09
N THR A 15 1.87 -2.11 4.93
CA THR A 15 1.55 -0.81 5.51
C THR A 15 1.77 0.28 4.47
N ASN A 16 0.94 1.31 4.50
CA ASN A 16 1.13 2.54 3.73
C ASN A 16 1.92 3.61 4.51
N ARG A 17 2.35 3.28 5.75
CA ARG A 17 3.15 4.14 6.62
C ARG A 17 4.57 3.60 6.72
N SER A 18 5.53 4.50 6.72
CA SER A 18 6.93 4.17 6.95
C SER A 18 7.10 3.57 8.35
N ILE A 19 8.12 2.74 8.52
CA ILE A 19 8.44 2.09 9.80
C ILE A 19 8.68 3.13 10.92
N SER A 20 9.26 4.28 10.59
CA SER A 20 9.52 5.39 11.52
C SER A 20 8.23 5.99 12.10
N GLU A 21 7.12 5.95 11.38
CA GLU A 21 5.83 6.50 11.84
C GLU A 21 5.08 5.54 12.79
N TRP A 22 5.57 4.31 12.99
CA TRP A 22 4.84 3.31 13.77
C TRP A 22 4.72 3.65 15.25
N GLY A 23 5.65 4.44 15.80
CA GLY A 23 5.56 4.96 17.16
C GLY A 23 4.30 5.81 17.37
N GLU A 24 3.98 6.67 16.40
CA GLU A 24 2.78 7.51 16.42
C GLU A 24 1.52 6.68 16.17
N VAL A 25 1.56 5.77 15.18
CA VAL A 25 0.40 4.92 14.81
C VAL A 25 -0.03 4.00 15.96
N LEU A 26 0.93 3.50 16.76
CA LEU A 26 0.66 2.61 17.88
C LEU A 26 0.40 3.36 19.20
N GLY A 27 0.58 4.69 19.23
CA GLY A 27 0.36 5.53 20.41
C GLY A 27 1.39 5.36 21.53
N ASP A 28 2.35 4.44 21.39
CA ASP A 28 3.45 4.21 22.32
C ASP A 28 4.69 3.75 21.55
N THR A 29 5.70 4.61 21.54
CA THR A 29 7.02 4.35 20.93
C THR A 29 7.73 3.14 21.52
N THR A 30 7.52 2.82 22.80
CA THR A 30 8.11 1.66 23.49
C THR A 30 7.52 0.37 22.96
N VAL A 31 6.19 0.32 22.82
CA VAL A 31 5.50 -0.85 22.27
C VAL A 31 5.84 -1.02 20.80
N ALA A 32 5.90 0.07 20.04
CA ALA A 32 6.32 0.07 18.65
C ALA A 32 7.73 -0.51 18.49
N ALA A 33 8.70 -0.01 19.27
CA ALA A 33 10.07 -0.52 19.26
C ALA A 33 10.16 -2.01 19.60
N ALA A 34 9.43 -2.47 20.62
CA ALA A 34 9.41 -3.88 21.01
C ALA A 34 8.74 -4.79 19.96
N MET A 35 7.73 -4.29 19.23
CA MET A 35 7.14 -5.02 18.10
C MET A 35 8.11 -5.07 16.91
N LEU A 36 8.76 -3.94 16.62
CA LEU A 36 9.75 -3.80 15.57
C LEU A 36 10.94 -4.73 15.77
N ASP A 37 11.48 -4.80 16.98
CA ASP A 37 12.57 -5.71 17.35
C ASP A 37 12.26 -7.16 16.94
N ARG A 38 11.05 -7.64 17.28
CA ARG A 38 10.60 -9.00 16.94
C ARG A 38 10.35 -9.20 15.46
N LEU A 39 9.83 -8.19 14.77
CA LEU A 39 9.52 -8.29 13.34
C LEU A 39 10.79 -8.20 12.49
N LEU A 40 11.69 -7.28 12.82
CA LEU A 40 12.87 -6.98 12.03
C LEU A 40 14.02 -7.98 12.22
N HIS A 41 14.06 -8.71 13.35
CA HIS A 41 15.12 -9.68 13.62
C HIS A 41 15.32 -10.71 12.48
N ARG A 42 14.24 -11.13 11.79
CA ARG A 42 14.35 -12.05 10.63
C ARG A 42 13.38 -11.69 9.52
N SER A 43 13.45 -10.45 9.04
CA SER A 43 12.58 -9.95 7.96
C SER A 43 13.33 -9.53 6.71
N VAL A 44 12.56 -9.43 5.63
CA VAL A 44 12.95 -8.71 4.41
C VAL A 44 11.97 -7.55 4.28
N VAL A 45 12.49 -6.33 4.24
CA VAL A 45 11.68 -5.12 4.05
C VAL A 45 11.61 -4.82 2.56
N LEU A 46 10.40 -4.88 2.00
CA LEU A 46 10.14 -4.54 0.61
C LEU A 46 9.51 -3.14 0.56
N LYS A 47 10.29 -2.16 0.09
CA LYS A 47 9.76 -0.83 -0.17
C LYS A 47 9.04 -0.84 -1.52
N LEU A 48 7.74 -0.55 -1.50
CA LEU A 48 6.91 -0.48 -2.69
C LEU A 48 6.74 0.99 -3.05
N ASP A 49 7.32 1.39 -4.17
CA ASP A 49 7.20 2.74 -4.75
C ASP A 49 6.49 2.63 -6.12
N GLY A 50 5.75 3.67 -6.51
CA GLY A 50 5.07 3.75 -7.81
C GLY A 50 3.62 4.23 -7.73
N ASP A 51 3.00 4.41 -8.91
CA ASP A 51 1.64 4.92 -9.02
C ASP A 51 0.60 3.93 -8.51
N SER A 52 -0.47 4.48 -7.91
CA SER A 52 -1.62 3.70 -7.46
C SER A 52 -2.23 2.90 -8.60
N TYR A 53 -2.25 1.58 -8.45
CA TYR A 53 -2.86 0.68 -9.43
C TYR A 53 -4.35 0.99 -9.66
N ARG A 54 -5.05 1.41 -8.59
CA ARG A 54 -6.46 1.81 -8.65
C ARG A 54 -6.67 3.08 -9.49
N LEU A 55 -5.75 4.03 -9.37
CA LEU A 55 -5.82 5.28 -10.13
C LEU A 55 -5.51 5.03 -11.61
N ARG A 56 -4.53 4.18 -11.90
CA ARG A 56 -4.21 3.77 -13.28
C ARG A 56 -5.41 3.15 -13.99
N ASP A 57 -6.13 2.24 -13.35
CA ASP A 57 -7.35 1.65 -13.90
C ASP A 57 -8.47 2.70 -14.10
N HIS A 58 -8.65 3.60 -13.13
CA HIS A 58 -9.61 4.69 -13.26
C HIS A 58 -9.29 5.62 -14.45
N HIS A 59 -8.02 5.96 -14.65
CA HIS A 59 -7.57 6.78 -15.79
C HIS A 59 -7.79 6.06 -17.13
N ALA A 60 -7.47 4.76 -17.20
CA ALA A 60 -7.71 3.97 -18.40
C ALA A 60 -9.21 3.91 -18.76
N ARG A 61 -10.08 3.72 -17.76
CA ARG A 61 -11.52 3.74 -17.96
C ARG A 61 -12.02 5.11 -18.41
N SER A 62 -11.55 6.20 -17.79
CA SER A 62 -11.99 7.55 -18.16
C SER A 62 -11.51 7.97 -19.55
N GLU A 63 -10.32 7.53 -19.99
CA GLU A 63 -9.82 7.69 -21.36
C GLU A 63 -10.75 7.01 -22.36
N ASN A 64 -11.13 5.75 -22.12
CA ASN A 64 -12.05 5.02 -23.00
C ASN A 64 -13.42 5.71 -23.14
N HIS A 65 -13.95 6.26 -22.04
CA HIS A 65 -15.21 7.01 -22.07
C HIS A 65 -15.07 8.31 -22.86
N ARG A 66 -13.94 9.02 -22.75
CA ARG A 66 -13.67 10.23 -23.54
C ARG A 66 -13.58 9.93 -25.03
N THR A 67 -12.89 8.85 -25.42
CA THR A 67 -12.77 8.43 -26.83
C THR A 67 -14.12 8.01 -27.42
N ALA A 68 -14.95 7.29 -26.65
CA ALA A 68 -16.30 6.92 -27.07
C ALA A 68 -17.20 8.16 -27.27
N ALA A 69 -17.14 9.14 -26.35
CA ALA A 69 -17.92 10.37 -26.45
C ALA A 69 -17.44 11.30 -27.60
N GLY A 70 -16.14 11.31 -27.90
CA GLY A 70 -15.58 12.09 -29.03
C GLY A 70 -15.98 11.57 -30.40
N THR A 71 -16.18 10.25 -30.54
CA THR A 71 -16.57 9.61 -31.82
C THR A 71 -18.01 9.96 -32.24
N ILE A 72 -18.88 10.29 -31.28
CA ILE A 72 -20.30 10.61 -31.54
C ILE A 72 -20.48 12.03 -32.13
N ARG A 73 -19.47 12.91 -32.01
CA ARG A 73 -19.51 14.28 -32.56
C ARG A 73 -18.91 14.33 -33.97
N ARG A 74 -19.45 13.57 -34.93
CA ARG A 74 -19.19 13.84 -36.34
C ARG A 74 -20.19 14.90 -36.81
N PRO A 75 -19.77 16.10 -37.24
CA PRO A 75 -20.70 17.13 -37.68
C PRO A 75 -21.43 16.61 -38.93
N LEU A 76 -22.76 16.67 -38.89
CA LEU A 76 -23.63 16.42 -40.04
C LEU A 76 -23.30 17.50 -41.08
N GLN A 77 -22.69 17.11 -42.19
CA GLN A 77 -22.64 17.91 -43.42
C GLN A 77 -24.03 17.99 -44.05
#